data_AF-A0A101HS88-F1
#
_entry.id   AF-A0A101HS88-F1
#
_cell.length_a   1.000
_cell.length_b   1.000
_cell.length_c   1.000
_cell.angle_alpha   90.00
_cell.angle_beta   90.00
_cell.angle_gamma   90.00
#
_symmetry.space_group_name_H-M   'P 1'
#
loop_
_entity.id
_entity.type
_entity.pdbx_description
1 polymer ?
#
loop_
_entity_poly.entity_id
_entity_poly.type
_entity_poly.pdbx_seq_one_letter_code
_entity_poly.pdbx_strand_id
1 'polypeptide(L)'
;MQNLEKEVNEELSEGKLVQWDLTRLYGSPDDPSLEEDIRILISESDKLIKDFKGRIQTESVKASELKIAIEREEDLMNRFFRLSMFSFLSHSTDSKEPAVQKLLRKIDDLESQLESKLLFLKLELSKVSE
;
A
#
# COMPACT_ATOMS: atom_id res chain seq x y z
N MET A 1 6.02 37.54 32.97
CA MET A 1 5.17 37.42 31.77
C MET A 1 6.04 37.38 30.51
N GLN A 2 6.78 38.45 30.16
CA GLN A 2 7.65 38.47 28.97
C GLN A 2 8.79 37.43 28.93
N ASN A 3 9.35 37.03 30.08
CA ASN A 3 10.39 35.98 30.11
C ASN A 3 9.82 34.57 29.88
N LEU A 4 8.58 34.32 30.31
CA LEU A 4 7.90 33.03 30.12
C LEU A 4 7.50 32.83 28.64
N GLU A 5 7.03 33.90 27.99
CA GLU A 5 6.72 33.88 26.54
C GLU A 5 7.96 33.71 25.67
N LYS A 6 9.13 34.08 26.17
CA LYS A 6 10.40 33.95 25.46
C LYS A 6 10.97 32.53 25.56
N GLU A 7 10.91 31.93 26.75
CA GLU A 7 11.29 30.52 26.97
C GLU A 7 10.39 29.54 26.20
N VAL A 8 9.07 29.77 26.20
CA VAL A 8 8.12 28.93 25.43
C VAL A 8 8.35 29.05 23.91
N ASN A 9 8.69 30.24 23.42
CA ASN A 9 9.00 30.43 22.00
C ASN A 9 10.38 29.87 21.62
N GLU A 10 11.35 29.85 22.54
CA GLU A 10 12.66 29.20 22.31
C GLU A 10 12.53 27.67 22.29
N GLU A 11 11.73 27.06 23.18
CA GLU A 11 11.40 25.61 23.14
C GLU A 11 10.65 25.20 21.86
N LEU A 12 9.78 26.07 21.34
CA LEU A 12 9.11 25.84 20.05
C LEU A 12 10.06 26.08 18.85
N SER A 13 11.13 26.86 19.03
CA SER A 13 12.12 27.18 17.99
C SER A 13 13.23 26.14 17.85
N GLU A 14 13.52 25.36 18.90
CA GLU A 14 14.34 24.13 18.84
C GLU A 14 13.55 22.94 18.25
N GLY A 15 12.56 23.27 17.40
CA GLY A 15 11.42 22.45 17.01
C GLY A 15 11.76 21.00 16.64
N LYS A 16 11.61 20.11 17.62
CA LYS A 16 11.32 18.71 17.33
C LYS A 16 9.94 18.66 16.71
N LEU A 17 9.89 18.73 15.39
CA LEU A 17 8.68 18.41 14.62
C LEU A 17 8.13 17.08 15.15
N VAL A 18 6.81 17.03 15.41
CA VAL A 18 6.14 15.79 15.76
C VAL A 18 6.42 14.79 14.64
N GLN A 19 7.16 13.72 14.96
CA GLN A 19 7.44 12.66 14.01
C GLN A 19 6.37 11.58 14.11
N TRP A 20 5.94 11.08 12.95
CA TRP A 20 5.03 9.95 12.89
C TRP A 20 5.72 8.71 13.44
N ASP A 21 5.10 8.06 14.43
CA ASP A 21 5.55 6.74 14.88
C ASP A 21 5.14 5.68 13.86
N LEU A 22 6.03 5.40 12.91
CA LEU A 22 5.82 4.43 11.84
C LEU A 22 6.11 2.99 12.26
N THR A 23 6.64 2.77 13.48
CA THR A 23 6.98 1.42 13.97
C THR A 23 5.77 0.51 14.11
N ARG A 24 4.57 1.09 14.17
CA ARG A 24 3.28 0.37 14.12
C ARG A 24 2.97 -0.24 12.75
N LEU A 25 3.63 0.24 11.69
CA LEU A 25 3.53 -0.31 10.34
C LEU A 25 4.70 -1.25 10.07
N TYR A 26 5.92 -0.72 10.13
CA TYR A 26 7.17 -1.44 9.93
C TYR A 26 8.28 -0.79 10.77
N GLY A 27 9.25 -1.58 11.23
CA GLY A 27 10.31 -1.11 12.12
C GLY A 27 11.33 -0.19 11.44
N SER A 28 11.58 -0.38 10.14
CA SER A 28 12.50 0.43 9.35
C SER A 28 12.28 0.24 7.84
N PRO A 29 12.90 1.06 6.97
CA PRO A 29 12.85 0.86 5.52
C PRO A 29 13.50 -0.44 5.02
N ASP A 30 14.28 -1.12 5.86
CA ASP A 30 14.91 -2.42 5.57
C ASP A 30 14.29 -3.56 6.41
N ASP A 31 13.10 -3.34 6.98
CA ASP A 31 12.39 -4.36 7.75
C ASP A 31 12.10 -5.60 6.87
N PRO A 32 12.54 -6.81 7.26
CA PRO A 32 12.36 -8.01 6.44
C PRO A 32 10.88 -8.37 6.21
N SER A 33 9.96 -7.89 7.05
CA SER A 33 8.53 -8.08 6.85
C SER A 33 7.98 -7.30 5.64
N LEU A 34 8.63 -6.20 5.22
CA LEU A 34 8.32 -5.53 3.95
C LEU A 34 8.49 -6.49 2.78
N GLU A 35 9.61 -7.21 2.74
CA GLU A 35 9.90 -8.15 1.66
C GLU A 35 8.90 -9.31 1.64
N GLU A 36 8.51 -9.79 2.81
CA GLU A 36 7.50 -10.84 2.93
C GLU A 36 6.14 -10.38 2.43
N ASP A 37 5.67 -9.20 2.83
CA ASP A 37 4.39 -8.67 2.37
C ASP A 37 4.39 -8.42 0.85
N ILE A 38 5.51 -7.98 0.28
CA ILE A 38 5.67 -7.85 -1.18
C ILE A 38 5.57 -9.22 -1.87
N ARG A 39 6.23 -10.26 -1.35
CA ARG A 39 6.10 -11.63 -1.89
C ARG A 39 4.67 -12.14 -1.82
N ILE A 40 3.97 -11.88 -0.71
CA ILE A 40 2.56 -12.25 -0.54
C ILE A 40 1.69 -11.54 -1.57
N LEU A 41 1.86 -10.23 -1.77
CA LEU A 41 1.11 -9.46 -2.78
C LEU A 41 1.30 -10.00 -4.20
N ILE A 42 2.53 -10.32 -4.57
CA ILE A 42 2.84 -10.90 -5.89
C ILE A 42 2.15 -12.27 -6.01
N SER A 43 2.26 -13.13 -5.00
CA SER A 43 1.65 -14.46 -5.03
C SER A 43 0.12 -14.41 -5.08
N GLU A 44 -0.52 -13.57 -4.27
CA GLU A 44 -1.97 -13.45 -4.22
C GLU A 44 -2.54 -12.81 -5.49
N SER A 45 -1.87 -11.82 -6.07
CA SER A 45 -2.28 -11.26 -7.38
C SER A 45 -2.21 -12.32 -8.49
N ASP A 46 -1.16 -13.15 -8.51
CA ASP A 46 -1.02 -14.24 -9.49
C ASP A 46 -2.12 -15.30 -9.32
N LYS A 47 -2.45 -15.67 -8.08
CA LYS A 47 -3.55 -16.59 -7.81
C LYS A 47 -4.89 -15.97 -8.23
N LEU A 48 -5.13 -14.69 -7.96
CA LEU A 48 -6.36 -14.02 -8.34
C LEU A 48 -6.56 -14.02 -9.86
N ILE A 49 -5.51 -13.72 -10.62
CA ILE A 49 -5.51 -13.81 -12.08
C ILE A 49 -5.82 -15.23 -12.52
N LYS A 50 -5.10 -16.22 -11.98
CA LYS A 50 -5.26 -17.63 -12.36
C LYS A 50 -6.69 -18.11 -12.11
N ASP A 51 -7.28 -17.70 -10.98
CA ASP A 51 -8.55 -18.23 -10.53
C ASP A 51 -9.74 -17.55 -11.21
N PHE A 52 -9.63 -16.28 -11.63
CA PHE A 52 -10.78 -15.50 -12.10
C PHE A 52 -10.67 -14.89 -13.50
N LYS A 53 -9.46 -14.67 -14.05
CA LYS A 53 -9.31 -14.01 -15.34
C LYS A 53 -9.93 -14.83 -16.46
N GLY A 54 -10.76 -14.18 -17.28
CA GLY A 54 -11.54 -14.75 -18.36
C GLY A 54 -12.82 -15.46 -17.92
N ARG A 55 -13.05 -15.61 -16.61
CA ARG A 55 -14.23 -16.30 -16.06
C ARG A 55 -15.35 -15.33 -15.67
N ILE A 56 -15.04 -14.10 -15.30
CA ILE A 56 -16.05 -13.16 -14.76
C ILE A 56 -17.03 -12.72 -15.85
N GLN A 57 -16.55 -12.50 -17.08
CA GLN A 57 -17.40 -12.13 -18.21
C GLN A 57 -18.25 -13.31 -18.75
N THR A 58 -18.24 -14.48 -18.10
CA THR A 58 -19.03 -15.64 -18.56
C THR A 58 -20.40 -15.67 -17.90
N GLU A 59 -21.43 -16.08 -18.63
CA GLU A 59 -22.81 -16.21 -18.11
C GLU A 59 -22.96 -17.23 -16.97
N SER A 60 -21.88 -17.95 -16.62
CA SER A 60 -21.87 -19.00 -15.59
C SER A 60 -21.26 -18.56 -14.27
N VAL A 61 -20.72 -17.34 -14.15
CA VAL A 61 -20.14 -16.87 -12.88
C VAL A 61 -21.26 -16.67 -11.85
N LYS A 62 -21.11 -17.30 -10.68
CA LYS A 62 -22.08 -17.12 -9.60
C LYS A 62 -21.78 -15.88 -8.79
N ALA A 63 -22.81 -15.23 -8.25
CA ALA A 63 -22.65 -14.10 -7.32
C ALA A 63 -21.72 -14.42 -6.14
N SER A 64 -21.75 -15.66 -5.64
CA SER A 64 -20.84 -16.13 -4.59
C SER A 64 -19.37 -16.18 -5.02
N GLU A 65 -19.10 -16.54 -6.27
CA GLU A 65 -17.73 -16.55 -6.82
C GLU A 65 -17.22 -15.13 -7.04
N LEU A 66 -18.10 -14.23 -7.50
CA LEU A 66 -17.74 -12.82 -7.67
C LEU A 66 -17.44 -12.16 -6.31
N LYS A 67 -18.25 -12.45 -5.28
CA LYS A 67 -17.97 -11.99 -3.92
C LYS A 67 -16.57 -12.40 -3.46
N ILE A 68 -16.17 -13.66 -3.69
CA ILE A 68 -14.83 -14.15 -3.34
C ILE A 68 -13.74 -13.39 -4.11
N ALA A 69 -13.96 -13.10 -5.40
CA ALA A 69 -12.99 -12.34 -6.20
C ALA A 69 -12.78 -10.92 -5.64
N ILE A 70 -13.87 -10.25 -5.28
CA ILE A 70 -13.84 -8.89 -4.70
C ILE A 70 -13.17 -8.90 -3.33
N GLU A 71 -13.55 -9.80 -2.42
CA GLU A 71 -12.96 -9.89 -1.08
C GLU A 71 -11.44 -10.13 -1.14
N ARG A 72 -10.98 -10.97 -2.07
CA ARG A 72 -9.55 -11.23 -2.27
C ARG A 72 -8.81 -10.03 -2.86
N GLU A 73 -9.45 -9.25 -3.73
CA GLU A 73 -8.87 -8.01 -4.26
C GLU A 73 -8.76 -6.96 -3.15
N GLU A 74 -9.79 -6.81 -2.32
CA GLU A 74 -9.79 -5.90 -1.17
C GLU A 74 -8.69 -6.26 -0.16
N ASP A 75 -8.56 -7.54 0.21
CA ASP A 75 -7.51 -8.01 1.12
C ASP A 75 -6.10 -7.73 0.57
N LEU A 76 -5.92 -7.92 -0.75
CA LEU A 76 -4.68 -7.63 -1.44
C LEU A 76 -4.38 -6.12 -1.39
N MET A 77 -5.35 -5.28 -1.76
CA MET A 77 -5.15 -3.83 -1.79
C MET A 77 -4.96 -3.24 -0.39
N ASN A 78 -5.65 -3.75 0.62
CA ASN A 78 -5.44 -3.35 2.02
C ASN A 78 -4.00 -3.60 2.48
N ARG A 79 -3.38 -4.71 2.08
CA ARG A 79 -1.98 -5.00 2.37
C ARG A 79 -1.04 -4.08 1.59
N PHE A 80 -1.31 -3.84 0.31
CA PHE A 80 -0.54 -2.90 -0.51
C PHE A 80 -0.57 -1.48 0.08
N PHE A 81 -1.75 -0.97 0.48
CA PHE A 81 -1.86 0.38 1.04
C PHE A 81 -1.06 0.53 2.34
N ARG A 82 -0.94 -0.51 3.16
CA ARG A 82 -0.07 -0.48 4.35
C ARG A 82 1.40 -0.23 3.98
N LEU A 83 1.92 -0.93 2.97
CA LEU A 83 3.28 -0.74 2.45
C LEU A 83 3.45 0.67 1.87
N SER A 84 2.50 1.09 1.02
CA SER A 84 2.53 2.38 0.36
C SER A 84 2.51 3.54 1.35
N MET A 85 1.62 3.50 2.35
CA MET A 85 1.58 4.50 3.42
C MET A 85 2.91 4.57 4.18
N PHE A 86 3.48 3.43 4.57
CA PHE A 86 4.76 3.42 5.29
C PHE A 86 5.90 4.02 4.46
N SER A 87 6.00 3.63 3.19
CA SER A 87 6.99 4.13 2.24
C SER A 87 6.86 5.64 2.05
N PHE A 88 5.66 6.13 1.76
CA PHE A 88 5.38 7.54 1.55
C PHE A 88 5.63 8.39 2.81
N LEU A 89 5.16 7.94 3.98
CA LEU A 89 5.34 8.67 5.23
C LEU A 89 6.82 8.71 5.65
N SER A 90 7.54 7.62 5.44
CA SER A 90 9.00 7.56 5.66
C SER A 90 9.71 8.58 4.75
N HIS A 91 9.34 8.63 3.48
CA HIS A 91 9.88 9.61 2.52
C HIS A 91 9.55 11.06 2.88
N SER A 92 8.34 11.32 3.39
CA SER A 92 7.94 12.65 3.83
C SER A 92 8.73 13.15 5.04
N THR A 93 9.28 12.25 5.85
CA THR A 93 10.05 12.56 7.07
C THR A 93 11.54 12.69 6.77
N ASP A 94 12.09 11.80 5.92
CA ASP A 94 13.48 11.86 5.48
C ASP A 94 13.61 11.46 4.00
N SER A 95 13.54 12.47 3.12
CA SER A 95 13.58 12.26 1.68
C SER A 95 14.99 11.99 1.13
N LYS A 96 16.04 12.22 1.93
CA LYS A 96 17.44 12.06 1.51
C LYS A 96 18.00 10.70 1.89
N GLU A 97 17.35 9.98 2.81
CA GLU A 97 17.78 8.66 3.25
C GLU A 97 17.74 7.63 2.08
N PRO A 98 18.88 7.04 1.69
CA PRO A 98 18.95 6.12 0.55
C PRO A 98 18.05 4.89 0.68
N ALA A 99 17.89 4.35 1.90
CA ALA A 99 17.02 3.19 2.15
C ALA A 99 15.55 3.53 1.86
N VAL A 100 15.11 4.72 2.27
CA VAL A 100 13.75 5.21 2.01
C VAL A 100 13.49 5.42 0.51
N GLN A 101 14.45 6.03 -0.21
CA GLN A 101 14.31 6.20 -1.67
C GLN A 101 14.26 4.86 -2.42
N LYS A 102 15.03 3.87 -1.96
CA LYS A 102 15.01 2.51 -2.52
C LYS A 102 13.65 1.84 -2.28
N LEU A 103 13.12 1.98 -1.07
CA LEU A 103 11.79 1.46 -0.73
C LEU A 103 10.70 2.12 -1.59
N LEU A 104 10.71 3.44 -1.73
CA LEU A 104 9.75 4.17 -2.56
C LEU A 104 9.71 3.65 -3.99
N ARG A 105 10.86 3.57 -4.66
CA ARG A 105 10.96 3.01 -6.02
C ARG A 105 10.43 1.58 -6.11
N LYS A 106 10.68 0.77 -5.09
CA LYS A 106 10.22 -0.61 -5.04
C LYS A 106 8.70 -0.70 -4.93
N ILE A 107 8.10 0.17 -4.11
CA ILE A 107 6.64 0.23 -3.96
C ILE A 107 5.97 0.79 -5.23
N ASP A 108 6.55 1.80 -5.88
CA ASP A 108 6.03 2.34 -7.15
C ASP A 108 6.03 1.26 -8.26
N ASP A 109 7.10 0.47 -8.35
CA ASP A 109 7.18 -0.66 -9.30
C ASP A 109 6.14 -1.74 -8.98
N LEU A 110 5.95 -2.05 -7.70
CA LEU A 110 4.92 -2.99 -7.26
C LEU A 110 3.51 -2.47 -7.58
N GLU A 111 3.24 -1.18 -7.37
CA GLU A 111 1.96 -0.55 -7.69
C GLU A 111 1.63 -0.72 -9.17
N SER A 112 2.56 -0.34 -10.05
CA SER A 112 2.42 -0.49 -11.50
C SER A 112 2.15 -1.95 -11.92
N GLN A 113 2.86 -2.90 -11.31
CA GLN A 113 2.61 -4.32 -11.54
C GLN A 113 1.22 -4.76 -11.09
N LEU A 114 0.78 -4.35 -9.90
CA LEU A 114 -0.54 -4.69 -9.37
C LEU A 114 -1.66 -4.07 -10.19
N GLU A 115 -1.56 -2.79 -10.57
CA GLU A 115 -2.53 -2.13 -11.46
C GLU A 115 -2.71 -2.89 -12.78
N SER A 116 -1.59 -3.26 -13.41
CA SER A 116 -1.60 -4.05 -14.65
C SER A 116 -2.27 -5.42 -14.44
N LYS A 117 -1.92 -6.09 -13.33
CA LYS A 117 -2.45 -7.41 -12.98
C LYS A 117 -3.93 -7.39 -12.67
N LEU A 118 -4.44 -6.36 -11.98
CA LEU A 118 -5.81 -6.28 -11.51
C LEU A 118 -6.78 -5.66 -12.53
N LEU A 119 -6.25 -5.06 -13.61
CA LEU A 119 -7.05 -4.42 -14.66
C LEU A 119 -8.15 -5.34 -15.24
N PHE A 120 -7.92 -6.65 -15.30
CA PHE A 120 -8.91 -7.59 -15.82
C PHE A 120 -10.22 -7.58 -15.02
N LEU A 121 -10.18 -7.42 -13.69
CA LEU A 121 -11.38 -7.41 -12.86
C LEU A 121 -12.32 -6.29 -13.31
N LYS A 122 -11.78 -5.08 -13.47
CA LYS A 122 -12.52 -3.91 -13.95
C LYS A 122 -13.06 -4.12 -15.37
N LEU A 123 -12.25 -4.69 -16.26
CA LEU A 123 -12.63 -4.92 -17.66
C LEU A 123 -13.65 -6.04 -17.87
N GLU A 124 -13.64 -7.06 -17.02
CA GLU A 124 -14.60 -8.17 -17.11
C GLU A 124 -15.90 -7.83 -16.39
N LEU A 125 -15.83 -7.16 -15.24
CA LEU A 125 -17.01 -6.65 -14.54
C LEU A 125 -17.83 -5.69 -15.40
N SER A 126 -17.18 -4.83 -16.19
CA SER A 126 -17.88 -3.88 -17.06
C SER A 126 -18.64 -4.53 -18.22
N LYS A 127 -18.43 -5.83 -18.46
CA LYS A 127 -19.12 -6.62 -19.50
C LYS A 127 -20.20 -7.52 -18.95
N VAL A 128 -20.35 -7.62 -17.63
CA VAL A 128 -21.48 -8.32 -17.02
C VAL A 128 -22.72 -7.50 -17.34
N SER A 129 -23.58 -8.05 -18.21
CA SER A 129 -24.88 -7.42 -18.51
C SER A 129 -25.81 -7.54 -17.31
N GLU A 130 -26.79 -6.64 -17.25
CA GLU A 130 -27.90 -6.69 -16.29
C GLU A 130 -28.73 -7.97 -16.43
#